data_AF-A0A652M3F5-F1
#
_entry.id   AF-A0A652M3F5-F1
#
_cell.length_a   1.000
_cell.length_b   1.000
_cell.length_c   1.000
_cell.angle_alpha   90.00
_cell.angle_beta   90.00
_cell.angle_gamma   90.00
#
_symmetry.space_group_name_H-M   'P 1'
#
loop_
_entity.id
_entity.type
_entity.pdbx_description
1 polymer ?
#
loop_
_entity_poly.entity_id
_entity_poly.type
_entity_poly.pdbx_seq_one_letter_code
_entity_poly.pdbx_strand_id
1 'polypeptide(L)'
;MHEPNVVGDWQEYDEHAGLRVRVHGVEAAEPPRGRDDAAEGLTYFRCRVTVENRGGEHFGIHLEDGQIDIRIGSDGESALLDWRNSQFIEGYDVYPLRRATAVLYAAGPDASLPRVDIQIQLKVDDEWTDRYLWAGGIDLSEGLVDAETRADLGGDSLACQVSNFLRKEAGS
;
A
#
# COMPACT_ATOMS: atom_id res chain seq x y z
N MET A 1 -4.06 14.41 -12.07
CA MET A 1 -3.56 13.48 -11.04
C MET A 1 -4.27 12.17 -11.30
N HIS A 2 -3.55 11.06 -11.48
CA HIS A 2 -4.18 9.76 -11.65
C HIS A 2 -4.77 9.34 -10.30
N GLU A 3 -5.92 8.66 -10.31
CA GLU A 3 -6.49 8.11 -9.07
C GLU A 3 -5.49 7.11 -8.46
N PRO A 4 -5.35 7.06 -7.13
CA PRO A 4 -4.49 6.07 -6.49
C PRO A 4 -5.02 4.67 -6.75
N ASN A 5 -4.11 3.70 -6.83
CA ASN A 5 -4.47 2.29 -6.91
C ASN A 5 -5.06 1.83 -5.58
N VAL A 6 -5.92 0.83 -5.58
CA VAL A 6 -6.35 0.22 -4.32
C VAL A 6 -5.32 -0.81 -3.90
N VAL A 7 -4.93 -0.84 -2.62
CA VAL A 7 -4.09 -1.92 -2.08
C VAL A 7 -4.67 -3.29 -2.51
N GLY A 8 -3.84 -4.08 -3.19
CA GLY A 8 -4.24 -5.32 -3.84
C GLY A 8 -4.15 -5.28 -5.38
N ASP A 9 -4.16 -4.09 -5.97
CA ASP A 9 -4.08 -3.92 -7.42
C ASP A 9 -2.65 -4.13 -7.94
N TRP A 10 -2.56 -4.69 -9.15
CA TRP A 10 -1.32 -4.78 -9.91
C TRP A 10 -1.17 -3.55 -10.79
N GLN A 11 0.04 -2.99 -10.83
CA GLN A 11 0.46 -1.97 -11.78
C GLN A 11 1.59 -2.49 -12.65
N GLU A 12 1.48 -2.29 -13.95
CA GLU A 12 2.47 -2.71 -14.94
C GLU A 12 3.25 -1.51 -15.44
N TYR A 13 4.57 -1.66 -15.62
CA TYR A 13 5.44 -0.61 -16.12
C TYR A 13 5.44 -0.62 -17.65
N ASP A 14 4.98 0.47 -18.26
CA ASP A 14 4.90 0.60 -19.73
C ASP A 14 6.29 0.44 -20.41
N GLU A 15 7.34 0.94 -19.74
CA GLU A 15 8.74 0.87 -20.22
C GLU A 15 9.34 -0.54 -20.12
N HIS A 16 8.76 -1.42 -19.28
CA HIS A 16 9.25 -2.77 -19.00
C HIS A 16 8.11 -3.79 -19.16
N ALA A 17 7.79 -4.11 -20.42
CA ALA A 17 6.65 -4.95 -20.77
C ALA A 17 6.57 -6.27 -19.95
N GLY A 18 5.45 -6.47 -19.26
CA GLY A 18 5.20 -7.62 -18.39
C GLY A 18 5.80 -7.53 -16.98
N LEU A 19 6.61 -6.52 -16.67
CA LEU A 19 7.05 -6.24 -15.30
C LEU A 19 5.97 -5.48 -14.55
N ARG A 20 5.53 -6.03 -13.42
CA ARG A 20 4.44 -5.45 -12.64
C ARG A 20 4.67 -5.54 -11.15
N VAL A 21 4.14 -4.57 -10.43
CA VAL A 21 4.27 -4.41 -8.99
C VAL A 21 2.90 -4.38 -8.32
N ARG A 22 2.83 -4.89 -7.10
CA ARG A 22 1.61 -4.85 -6.27
C ARG A 22 1.98 -4.63 -4.82
N VAL A 23 1.28 -3.72 -4.17
CA VAL A 23 1.16 -3.65 -2.71
C VAL A 23 0.00 -4.56 -2.29
N HIS A 24 0.23 -5.54 -1.42
CA HIS A 24 -0.76 -6.60 -1.16
C HIS A 24 -1.91 -6.19 -0.23
N GLY A 25 -1.53 -5.81 0.99
CA GLY A 25 -2.40 -5.60 2.14
C GLY A 25 -1.59 -4.87 3.20
N VAL A 26 -2.27 -4.11 4.04
CA VAL A 26 -1.70 -3.44 5.21
C VAL A 26 -2.35 -4.07 6.43
N GLU A 27 -1.55 -4.64 7.33
CA GLU A 27 -2.06 -5.43 8.46
C GLU A 27 -1.27 -5.10 9.72
N ALA A 28 -1.96 -5.05 10.87
CA ALA A 28 -1.27 -4.90 12.15
C ALA A 28 -0.34 -6.11 12.38
N ALA A 29 0.93 -5.86 12.67
CA ALA A 29 1.92 -6.91 12.82
C ALA A 29 3.14 -6.42 13.59
N GLU A 30 3.59 -7.19 14.58
CA GLU A 30 4.81 -6.86 15.32
C GLU A 30 6.07 -7.22 14.52
N PRO A 31 7.13 -6.39 14.59
CA PRO A 31 8.40 -6.65 13.93
C PRO A 31 9.14 -7.87 14.51
N PRO A 32 9.86 -8.66 13.68
CA PRO A 32 10.49 -9.92 14.10
C PRO A 32 11.68 -9.75 15.05
N ARG A 33 12.38 -8.61 15.05
CA ARG A 33 13.57 -8.35 15.89
C ARG A 33 13.27 -7.46 17.09
N GLY A 34 11.98 -7.30 17.42
CA GLY A 34 11.53 -6.36 18.44
C GLY A 34 11.30 -4.95 17.88
N ARG A 35 10.66 -4.12 18.69
CA ARG A 35 10.23 -2.77 18.34
C ARG A 35 11.42 -1.81 18.37
N ASP A 36 11.40 -0.84 17.47
CA ASP A 36 12.30 0.32 17.52
C ASP A 36 11.88 1.25 18.66
N ASP A 37 12.84 1.81 19.38
CA ASP A 37 12.59 2.79 20.44
C ASP A 37 11.89 4.04 19.89
N ALA A 38 12.16 4.40 18.63
CA ALA A 38 11.50 5.51 17.95
C ALA A 38 10.02 5.23 17.64
N ALA A 39 9.58 3.97 17.75
CA ALA A 39 8.19 3.55 17.60
C ALA A 39 7.45 3.39 18.94
N GLU A 40 7.99 3.95 20.03
CA GLU A 40 7.29 4.00 21.32
C GLU A 40 5.93 4.69 21.18
N GLY A 41 4.86 4.02 21.63
CA GLY A 41 3.49 4.52 21.54
C GLY A 41 2.84 4.47 20.15
N LEU A 42 3.54 3.97 19.12
CA LEU A 42 2.99 3.77 17.77
C LEU A 42 2.44 2.35 17.59
N THR A 43 1.50 2.17 16.67
CA THR A 43 1.02 0.85 16.26
C THR A 43 1.81 0.40 15.03
N TYR A 44 2.41 -0.79 15.11
CA TYR A 44 3.14 -1.38 13.99
C TYR A 44 2.21 -2.07 13.00
N PHE A 45 2.57 -1.97 11.74
CA PHE A 45 1.93 -2.69 10.66
C PHE A 45 2.94 -3.20 9.65
N ARG A 46 2.51 -4.20 8.90
CA ARG A 46 3.25 -4.80 7.80
C ARG A 46 2.53 -4.54 6.48
N CYS A 47 3.31 -4.31 5.44
CA CYS A 47 2.82 -4.48 4.08
C CYS A 47 3.82 -5.29 3.25
N ARG A 48 3.31 -5.94 2.19
CA ARG A 48 4.13 -6.72 1.26
C ARG A 48 4.06 -6.09 -0.11
N VAL A 49 5.23 -5.89 -0.72
CA VAL A 49 5.35 -5.39 -2.09
C VAL A 49 5.92 -6.51 -2.95
N THR A 50 5.16 -6.97 -3.94
CA THR A 50 5.63 -8.02 -4.86
C THR A 50 5.85 -7.43 -6.23
N VAL A 51 7.00 -7.78 -6.81
CA VAL A 51 7.29 -7.57 -8.22
C VAL A 51 7.17 -8.92 -8.92
N GLU A 52 6.45 -8.96 -10.03
CA GLU A 52 6.30 -10.14 -10.89
C GLU A 52 6.75 -9.82 -12.31
N ASN A 53 7.44 -10.76 -12.94
CA ASN A 53 7.77 -10.69 -14.34
C ASN A 53 6.90 -11.67 -15.16
N ARG A 54 6.05 -11.13 -16.02
CA ARG A 54 5.26 -11.87 -17.03
C ARG A 54 5.80 -11.71 -18.46
N GLY A 55 6.90 -10.98 -18.62
CA GLY A 55 7.58 -10.77 -19.88
C GLY A 55 8.46 -11.96 -20.29
N GLY A 56 9.19 -11.78 -21.39
CA GLY A 56 10.07 -12.79 -21.98
C GLY A 56 11.54 -12.72 -21.57
N GLU A 57 11.97 -11.60 -20.98
CA GLU A 57 13.35 -11.32 -20.55
C GLU A 57 13.45 -11.24 -19.03
N HIS A 58 14.66 -11.24 -18.45
CA HIS A 58 14.84 -11.00 -17.02
C HIS A 58 15.00 -9.49 -16.76
N PHE A 59 14.70 -9.06 -15.54
CA PHE A 59 14.91 -7.68 -15.07
C PHE A 59 15.68 -7.71 -13.76
N GLY A 60 16.76 -6.93 -13.66
CA GLY A 60 17.45 -6.67 -12.39
C GLY A 60 16.72 -5.59 -11.63
N ILE A 61 16.21 -5.89 -10.43
CA ILE A 61 15.36 -4.96 -9.68
C ILE A 61 15.93 -4.59 -8.30
N HIS A 62 15.67 -3.35 -7.90
CA HIS A 62 15.92 -2.83 -6.55
C HIS A 62 14.66 -2.19 -5.97
N LEU A 63 14.36 -2.53 -4.72
CA LEU A 63 13.32 -1.91 -3.88
C LEU A 63 13.82 -1.78 -2.43
N GLU A 64 14.38 -0.63 -2.11
CA GLU A 64 15.09 -0.21 -0.90
C GLU A 64 14.38 1.00 -0.26
N ASP A 65 14.84 1.43 0.92
CA ASP A 65 14.20 2.48 1.75
C ASP A 65 13.85 3.77 0.98
N GLY A 66 14.81 4.35 0.25
CA GLY A 66 14.59 5.61 -0.50
C GLY A 66 13.62 5.51 -1.69
N GLN A 67 13.13 4.31 -1.98
CA GLN A 67 12.23 3.99 -3.09
C GLN A 67 10.78 3.84 -2.63
N ILE A 68 10.55 3.99 -1.32
CA ILE A 68 9.28 3.76 -0.65
C ILE A 68 8.93 5.04 0.13
N ASP A 69 7.71 5.53 -0.02
CA ASP A 69 7.16 6.57 0.86
C ASP A 69 5.82 6.11 1.39
N ILE A 70 5.67 6.09 2.72
CA ILE A 70 4.45 5.66 3.39
C ILE A 70 3.86 6.84 4.14
N ARG A 71 2.67 7.26 3.71
CA ARG A 71 1.88 8.32 4.32
C ARG A 71 0.69 7.74 5.05
N ILE A 72 0.35 8.32 6.18
CA ILE A 72 -0.78 7.92 7.02
C ILE A 72 -1.65 9.13 7.34
N GLY A 73 -2.85 8.88 7.86
CA GLY A 73 -3.74 9.95 8.30
C GLY A 73 -4.39 10.73 7.16
N SER A 74 -5.19 11.74 7.51
CA SER A 74 -5.83 12.62 6.52
C SER A 74 -4.88 13.67 5.94
N ASP A 75 -3.82 13.97 6.68
CA ASP A 75 -2.92 15.09 6.39
C ASP A 75 -1.64 14.61 5.70
N GLY A 76 -1.47 13.29 5.55
CA GLY A 76 -0.36 12.67 4.84
C GLY A 76 0.93 12.69 5.67
N GLU A 77 0.83 12.43 6.97
CA GLU A 77 2.00 12.32 7.84
C GLU A 77 2.88 11.12 7.43
N SER A 78 4.20 11.25 7.55
CA SER A 78 5.11 10.12 7.29
C SER A 78 4.93 9.05 8.37
N ALA A 79 4.74 7.80 7.96
CA ALA A 79 4.93 6.66 8.85
C ALA A 79 6.42 6.46 9.16
N LEU A 80 6.71 5.90 10.33
CA LEU A 80 8.05 5.46 10.67
C LEU A 80 8.32 4.13 9.97
N LEU A 81 9.19 4.12 8.96
CA LEU A 81 9.63 2.88 8.31
C LEU A 81 10.78 2.25 9.09
N ASP A 82 10.57 1.04 9.59
CA ASP A 82 11.57 0.28 10.33
C ASP A 82 12.43 -0.54 9.36
N TRP A 83 13.49 0.09 8.87
CA TRP A 83 14.45 -0.53 7.94
C TRP A 83 15.17 -1.75 8.52
N ARG A 84 15.30 -1.85 9.86
CA ARG A 84 16.00 -2.96 10.53
C ARG A 84 15.19 -4.25 10.52
N ASN A 85 13.87 -4.10 10.57
CA ASN A 85 12.91 -5.20 10.55
C ASN A 85 12.34 -5.49 9.17
N SER A 86 12.49 -4.56 8.22
CA SER A 86 12.07 -4.72 6.83
C SER A 86 13.03 -5.60 6.03
N GLN A 87 12.49 -6.25 4.99
CA GLN A 87 13.19 -7.03 4.00
C GLN A 87 13.02 -6.36 2.64
N PHE A 88 14.09 -5.76 2.15
CA PHE A 88 14.14 -5.05 0.87
C PHE A 88 14.55 -6.00 -0.27
N ILE A 89 14.41 -5.55 -1.51
CA ILE A 89 14.96 -6.24 -2.68
C ILE A 89 16.24 -5.49 -3.07
N GLU A 90 17.40 -6.04 -2.69
CA GLU A 90 18.71 -5.40 -2.82
C GLU A 90 19.47 -5.93 -4.05
N GLY A 91 18.92 -5.74 -5.26
CA GLY A 91 19.52 -6.21 -6.51
C GLY A 91 19.24 -7.68 -6.79
N TYR A 92 18.04 -7.97 -7.33
CA TYR A 92 17.59 -9.33 -7.64
C TYR A 92 17.14 -9.46 -9.09
N ASP A 93 17.58 -10.51 -9.77
CA ASP A 93 17.13 -10.82 -11.13
C ASP A 93 15.79 -11.57 -11.11
N VAL A 94 14.71 -10.91 -11.53
CA VAL A 94 13.42 -11.57 -11.70
C VAL A 94 13.32 -12.12 -13.12
N TYR A 95 13.56 -13.43 -13.25
CA TYR A 95 13.38 -14.17 -14.50
C TYR A 95 11.90 -14.27 -14.92
N PRO A 96 11.61 -14.57 -16.19
CA PRO A 96 10.25 -14.81 -16.67
C PRO A 96 9.44 -15.76 -15.77
N LEU A 97 8.20 -15.38 -15.48
CA LEU A 97 7.25 -16.09 -14.63
C LEU A 97 7.71 -16.25 -13.16
N ARG A 98 8.67 -15.43 -12.71
CA ARG A 98 9.12 -15.36 -11.31
C ARG A 98 8.64 -14.10 -10.62
N ARG A 99 8.81 -14.11 -9.30
CA ARG A 99 8.40 -13.03 -8.40
C ARG A 99 9.47 -12.80 -7.34
N ALA A 100 9.63 -11.55 -6.94
CA ALA A 100 10.36 -11.14 -5.75
C ALA A 100 9.43 -10.36 -4.83
N THR A 101 9.65 -10.41 -3.52
CA THR A 101 8.76 -9.73 -2.54
C THR A 101 9.57 -9.05 -1.46
N ALA A 102 9.34 -7.75 -1.28
CA ALA A 102 9.75 -7.00 -0.11
C ALA A 102 8.68 -7.11 0.99
N VAL A 103 9.13 -7.15 2.24
CA VAL A 103 8.26 -7.14 3.42
C VAL A 103 8.64 -5.95 4.27
N LEU A 104 7.73 -4.99 4.39
CA LEU A 104 8.00 -3.72 5.05
C LEU A 104 7.28 -3.70 6.40
N TYR A 105 7.98 -3.23 7.43
CA TYR A 105 7.42 -2.93 8.74
C TYR A 105 7.46 -1.42 8.95
N ALA A 106 6.31 -0.84 9.23
CA ALA A 106 6.19 0.57 9.53
C ALA A 106 5.31 0.79 10.76
N ALA A 107 5.38 1.98 11.35
CA ALA A 107 4.62 2.33 12.54
C ALA A 107 4.03 3.74 12.42
N GLY A 108 2.85 3.91 13.01
CA GLY A 108 2.14 5.19 13.05
C GLY A 108 1.15 5.27 14.20
N PRO A 109 0.60 6.45 14.51
CA PRO A 109 -0.46 6.59 15.49
C PRO A 109 -1.68 5.77 15.08
N ASP A 110 -2.26 5.04 16.02
CA ASP A 110 -3.40 4.13 15.79
C ASP A 110 -4.55 4.81 15.03
N ALA A 111 -4.89 6.05 15.40
CA ALA A 111 -5.94 6.84 14.78
C ALA A 111 -5.67 7.23 13.30
N SER A 112 -4.42 7.16 12.85
CA SER A 112 -4.01 7.51 11.49
C SER A 112 -3.96 6.28 10.56
N LEU A 113 -3.95 5.06 11.09
CA LEU A 113 -3.82 3.82 10.32
C LEU A 113 -5.05 3.39 9.49
N PRO A 114 -6.28 3.92 9.68
CA PRO A 114 -7.36 3.69 8.74
C PRO A 114 -7.13 4.29 7.34
N ARG A 115 -6.12 5.16 7.18
CA ARG A 115 -5.72 5.76 5.90
C ARG A 115 -4.22 5.59 5.72
N VAL A 116 -3.83 4.77 4.75
CA VAL A 116 -2.43 4.49 4.44
C VAL A 116 -2.23 4.59 2.95
N ASP A 117 -1.36 5.50 2.55
CA ASP A 117 -0.93 5.71 1.17
C ASP A 117 0.52 5.25 1.03
N ILE A 118 0.76 4.32 0.10
CA ILE A 118 2.07 3.68 -0.12
C ILE A 118 2.51 4.00 -1.54
N GLN A 119 3.55 4.80 -1.66
CA GLN A 119 4.19 5.10 -2.94
C GLN A 119 5.41 4.22 -3.13
N ILE A 120 5.53 3.63 -4.32
CA ILE A 120 6.65 2.76 -4.72
C ILE A 120 7.29 3.31 -5.99
N GLN A 121 8.62 3.39 -6.00
CA GLN A 121 9.44 3.71 -7.16
C GLN A 121 10.49 2.63 -7.39
N LEU A 122 10.19 1.66 -8.24
CA LEU A 122 11.14 0.59 -8.54
C LEU A 122 12.36 1.15 -9.29
N LYS A 123 13.52 0.54 -9.08
CA LYS A 123 14.68 0.73 -9.95
C LYS A 123 14.93 -0.57 -10.70
N VAL A 124 15.00 -0.49 -12.02
CA VAL A 124 15.11 -1.63 -12.94
C VAL A 124 16.34 -1.40 -13.82
N ASP A 125 17.27 -2.36 -13.86
CA ASP A 125 18.48 -2.31 -14.69
C ASP A 125 19.23 -0.98 -14.62
N ASP A 126 19.39 -0.47 -13.40
CA ASP A 126 19.98 0.83 -13.07
C ASP A 126 19.19 2.10 -13.38
N GLU A 127 17.97 1.98 -13.91
CA GLU A 127 17.09 3.09 -14.25
C GLU A 127 15.88 3.20 -13.31
N TRP A 128 15.44 4.43 -13.06
CA TRP A 128 14.29 4.73 -12.18
C TRP A 128 12.99 4.63 -12.96
N THR A 129 12.05 3.82 -12.49
CA THR A 129 10.70 3.78 -13.08
C THR A 129 9.85 4.97 -12.63
N ASP A 130 8.69 5.09 -13.25
CA ASP A 130 7.58 5.89 -12.72
C ASP A 130 7.17 5.44 -11.31
N ARG A 131 6.53 6.37 -10.59
CA ARG A 131 6.01 6.14 -9.25
C ARG A 131 4.55 5.72 -9.32
N TYR A 132 4.22 4.67 -8.59
CA TYR A 132 2.84 4.26 -8.38
C TYR A 132 2.44 4.43 -6.92
N LEU A 133 1.19 4.80 -6.70
CA LEU A 133 0.61 5.06 -5.39
C LEU A 133 -0.51 4.06 -5.14
N TRP A 134 -0.52 3.43 -3.96
CA TRP A 134 -1.61 2.59 -3.49
C TRP A 134 -2.22 3.21 -2.23
N ALA A 135 -3.54 3.39 -2.23
CA ALA A 135 -4.32 3.78 -1.08
C ALA A 135 -4.98 2.55 -0.44
N GLY A 136 -4.94 2.49 0.88
CA GLY A 136 -5.55 1.45 1.70
C GLY A 136 -5.69 1.90 3.14
N GLY A 137 -5.79 0.94 4.06
CA GLY A 137 -5.93 1.22 5.47
C GLY A 137 -5.92 -0.06 6.28
N ILE A 138 -5.74 0.08 7.59
CA ILE A 138 -5.92 -0.99 8.56
C ILE A 138 -7.28 -0.78 9.21
N ASP A 139 -8.20 -1.71 8.96
CA ASP A 139 -9.41 -1.80 9.76
C ASP A 139 -9.00 -2.40 11.11
N LEU A 140 -8.63 -1.56 12.08
CA LEU A 140 -8.27 -1.95 13.45
C LEU A 140 -9.46 -2.56 14.24
N SER A 141 -10.55 -2.92 13.55
CA SER A 141 -11.71 -3.62 14.07
C SER A 141 -11.67 -5.11 13.75
N GLU A 142 -10.52 -5.78 13.86
CA GLU A 142 -10.48 -7.25 13.79
C GLU A 142 -10.66 -7.86 15.17
N GLY A 143 -11.93 -8.09 15.48
CA GLY A 143 -12.39 -8.88 16.61
C GLY A 143 -13.66 -9.65 16.28
N LEU A 144 -13.81 -10.25 15.09
CA LEU A 144 -14.58 -11.48 14.92
C LEU A 144 -14.34 -12.15 13.57
N VAL A 145 -13.99 -13.42 13.67
CA VAL A 145 -14.12 -14.46 12.66
C VAL A 145 -15.47 -14.45 11.93
N ASP A 146 -15.36 -14.82 10.65
CA ASP A 146 -16.31 -15.56 9.82
C ASP A 146 -17.44 -14.83 9.05
N ALA A 147 -17.59 -15.34 7.83
CA ALA A 147 -18.68 -15.30 6.87
C ALA A 147 -19.91 -14.41 7.11
N GLU A 148 -20.32 -13.74 6.03
CA GLU A 148 -21.69 -13.27 5.75
C GLU A 148 -22.39 -12.54 6.90
N THR A 149 -22.35 -11.21 6.91
CA THR A 149 -23.56 -10.41 7.12
C THR A 149 -23.33 -9.01 6.58
N ARG A 150 -23.94 -8.72 5.43
CA ARG A 150 -24.47 -7.39 5.11
C ARG A 150 -25.41 -7.00 6.26
N ALA A 151 -25.00 -6.06 7.10
CA ALA A 151 -25.93 -5.35 7.96
C ALA A 151 -25.56 -3.87 8.00
N ASP A 152 -26.49 -3.08 7.49
CA ASP A 152 -26.63 -1.64 7.64
C ASP A 152 -26.11 -1.13 8.99
N LEU A 153 -25.09 -0.27 8.94
CA LEU A 153 -24.89 0.77 9.94
C LEU A 153 -24.92 2.11 9.23
N GLY A 154 -26.05 2.80 9.43
CA GLY A 154 -26.35 4.11 8.87
C GLY A 154 -25.31 5.16 9.26
N GLY A 155 -24.46 5.50 8.30
CA GLY A 155 -23.82 6.80 8.21
C GLY A 155 -24.33 7.44 6.93
N ASP A 156 -25.02 8.58 7.05
CA ASP A 156 -25.56 9.36 5.94
C ASP A 156 -24.45 9.66 4.92
N SER A 157 -24.38 8.84 3.87
CA SER A 157 -23.34 8.93 2.85
C SER A 157 -23.51 10.22 2.06
N LEU A 158 -22.43 10.98 1.90
CA LEU A 158 -22.37 12.20 1.09
C LEU A 158 -22.99 12.01 -0.31
N ALA A 159 -22.94 10.78 -0.85
CA ALA A 159 -23.58 10.41 -2.10
C ALA A 159 -25.12 10.54 -2.08
N CYS A 160 -25.77 10.22 -0.95
CA CYS A 160 -27.22 10.44 -0.76
C CYS A 160 -27.55 11.93 -0.66
N GLN A 161 -26.71 12.72 0.02
CA GLN A 161 -26.90 14.17 0.15
C GLN A 161 -26.77 14.88 -1.20
N VAL A 162 -25.77 14.50 -2.01
CA VAL A 162 -25.56 15.03 -3.37
C VAL A 162 -26.70 14.62 -4.30
N SER A 163 -27.19 13.37 -4.21
CA SER A 163 -28.31 12.89 -5.03
C SER A 163 -29.62 13.62 -4.72
N ASN A 164 -29.88 13.94 -3.45
CA ASN A 164 -31.06 14.70 -3.04
C ASN A 164 -30.97 16.19 -3.45
N PHE A 165 -29.78 16.78 -3.39
CA PHE A 165 -29.55 18.14 -3.86
C PHE A 165 -29.80 18.28 -5.37
N LEU A 166 -29.21 17.39 -6.18
CA LEU A 166 -29.39 17.40 -7.64
C LEU A 166 -30.85 17.19 -8.07
N ARG A 167 -31.60 16.35 -7.33
CA ARG A 167 -33.03 16.14 -7.59
C ARG A 167 -33.87 17.39 -7.27
N LYS A 168 -33.42 18.23 -6.34
CA LYS A 168 -34.11 19.46 -5.95
C LYS A 168 -33.89 20.59 -6.95
N GLU A 169 -32.69 20.68 -7.55
CA GLU A 169 -32.36 21.69 -8.56
C GLU A 169 -32.92 21.36 -9.96
N ALA A 170 -33.15 20.09 -10.28
CA ALA A 170 -33.76 19.67 -11.55
C ALA A 170 -35.29 19.83 -11.60
N GLY A 171 -35.91 20.36 -10.53
CA GLY A 171 -37.35 20.53 -10.38
C GLY A 171 -37.83 21.98 -10.23
N SER A 172 -36.98 22.97 -10.55
CA SER A 172 -37.39 24.39 -10.61
C SER A 172 -37.25 24.98 -12.00
#